data_AF-A0AAP8GTL3-F1
#
_entry.id   AF-A0AAP8GTL3-F1
#
_cell.length_a   1.000
_cell.length_b   1.000
_cell.length_c   1.000
_cell.angle_alpha   90.00
_cell.angle_beta   90.00
_cell.angle_gamma   90.00
#
_symmetry.space_group_name_H-M   'P 1'
#
loop_
_entity.id
_entity.type
_entity.pdbx_description
1 polymer ?
#
loop_
_entity_poly.entity_id
_entity_poly.type
_entity_poly.pdbx_seq_one_letter_code
_entity_poly.pdbx_strand_id
1 'polypeptide(L)'
;MTNTINLKQAEKNARLRDIEDSKILSEEEMYLANELQAKANSHGMKLVPERKVKNKAKFAQIIQENWLYLIQNNYLKNEEIMFLNKIIGFIGFRSNCIVHDINSKEQLPMTQTEIAEKIGSSKNTVSRLIKQLIEKGLIGRFESGRDGINARMYALYINPNMILCGDRDNINQTLQTMFIRKPKELKNLPIKLV
;
A
#
# COMPACT_ATOMS: atom_id res chain seq x y z
N MET A 1 56.68 -26.98 4.69
CA MET A 1 55.75 -27.27 3.57
C MET A 1 54.58 -26.32 3.69
N THR A 2 54.43 -25.38 2.75
CA THR A 2 53.39 -24.35 2.76
C THR A 2 52.09 -24.93 2.23
N ASN A 3 51.11 -25.17 3.09
CA ASN A 3 49.76 -25.58 2.68
C ASN A 3 49.13 -24.45 1.84
N THR A 4 49.09 -24.62 0.53
CA THR A 4 48.42 -23.68 -0.37
C THR A 4 46.92 -23.86 -0.22
N ILE A 5 46.24 -22.92 0.44
CA ILE A 5 44.80 -22.97 0.66
C ILE A 5 44.10 -22.73 -0.69
N ASN A 6 43.40 -23.74 -1.20
CA ASN A 6 42.58 -23.60 -2.40
C ASN A 6 41.26 -22.88 -2.05
N LEU A 7 41.25 -21.56 -2.21
CA LEU A 7 40.13 -20.69 -1.87
C LEU A 7 38.81 -21.07 -2.57
N LYS A 8 38.87 -21.60 -3.81
CA LYS A 8 37.68 -22.08 -4.53
C LYS A 8 37.05 -23.31 -3.87
N GLN A 9 37.88 -24.23 -3.38
CA GLN A 9 37.39 -25.41 -2.67
C GLN A 9 36.83 -25.03 -1.30
N ALA A 10 37.47 -24.08 -0.61
CA ALA A 10 36.99 -23.55 0.66
C ALA A 10 35.61 -22.86 0.51
N GLU A 11 35.43 -22.04 -0.53
CA GLU A 11 34.14 -21.38 -0.83
C GLU A 11 33.05 -22.40 -1.17
N LYS A 12 33.36 -23.41 -2.00
CA LYS A 12 32.41 -24.47 -2.35
C LYS A 12 31.95 -25.24 -1.11
N ASN A 13 32.89 -25.58 -0.21
CA ASN A 13 32.57 -26.29 1.03
C ASN A 13 31.81 -25.41 2.02
N ALA A 14 32.09 -24.09 2.07
CA ALA A 14 31.32 -23.16 2.89
C ALA A 14 29.87 -23.07 2.41
N ARG A 15 29.65 -22.93 1.09
CA ARG A 15 28.30 -22.93 0.50
C ARG A 15 27.53 -24.21 0.77
N LEU A 16 28.19 -25.36 0.69
CA LEU A 16 27.54 -26.65 0.97
C LEU A 16 27.11 -26.76 2.44
N ARG A 17 27.93 -26.28 3.38
CA ARG A 17 27.57 -26.19 4.80
C ARG A 17 26.40 -25.24 5.03
N ASP A 18 26.44 -24.04 4.44
CA ASP A 18 25.33 -23.08 4.57
C ASP A 18 24.01 -23.67 4.03
N ILE A 19 24.08 -24.46 2.94
CA ILE A 19 22.92 -25.16 2.38
C ILE A 19 22.44 -26.26 3.33
N GLU A 20 23.34 -27.07 3.90
CA GLU A 20 22.98 -28.11 4.88
C GLU A 20 22.39 -27.51 6.16
N ASP A 21 22.99 -26.45 6.69
CA ASP A 21 22.51 -25.73 7.89
C ASP A 21 21.15 -25.05 7.65
N SER A 22 20.81 -24.78 6.38
CA SER A 22 19.50 -24.25 5.99
C SER A 22 18.41 -25.33 5.84
N LYS A 23 18.77 -26.62 5.80
CA LYS A 23 17.79 -27.72 5.74
C LYS A 23 17.07 -27.82 7.09
N ILE A 24 15.76 -27.60 7.08
CA ILE A 24 14.91 -27.71 8.27
C ILE A 24 14.52 -29.19 8.53
N LEU A 25 14.49 -30.01 7.49
CA LEU A 25 14.17 -31.43 7.53
C LEU A 25 15.43 -32.23 7.17
N SER A 26 15.65 -33.34 7.87
CA SER A 26 16.61 -34.36 7.47
C SER A 26 16.22 -34.98 6.12
N GLU A 27 17.15 -35.70 5.49
CA GLU A 27 16.87 -36.35 4.21
C GLU A 27 15.77 -37.42 4.34
N GLU A 28 15.72 -38.11 5.48
CA GLU A 28 14.67 -39.08 5.80
C GLU A 28 13.31 -38.41 5.99
N GLU A 29 13.27 -37.28 6.70
CA GLU A 29 12.05 -36.49 6.90
C GLU A 29 11.54 -35.88 5.58
N MET A 30 12.44 -35.45 4.71
CA MET A 30 12.10 -34.94 3.37
C MET A 30 11.56 -36.05 2.47
N TYR A 31 12.14 -37.26 2.53
CA TYR A 31 11.63 -38.42 1.81
C TYR A 31 10.19 -38.74 2.24
N LEU A 32 9.95 -38.84 3.55
CA LEU A 32 8.62 -39.10 4.12
C LEU A 32 7.60 -38.00 3.74
N ALA A 33 8.01 -36.73 3.79
CA ALA A 33 7.16 -35.61 3.40
C ALA A 33 6.75 -35.70 1.92
N ASN A 34 7.66 -36.10 1.03
CA ASN A 34 7.38 -36.27 -0.39
C ASN A 34 6.44 -37.46 -0.65
N GLU A 35 6.61 -38.59 0.05
CA GLU A 35 5.67 -39.72 -0.04
C GLU A 35 4.26 -39.33 0.40
N LEU A 36 4.14 -38.63 1.54
CA LEU A 36 2.85 -38.16 2.03
C LEU A 36 2.21 -37.13 1.09
N GLN A 37 3.01 -36.24 0.49
CA GLN A 37 2.54 -35.29 -0.51
C GLN A 37 2.06 -35.99 -1.79
N ALA A 38 2.76 -37.03 -2.25
CA ALA A 38 2.35 -37.83 -3.40
C ALA A 38 1.02 -38.57 -3.13
N LYS A 39 0.87 -39.16 -1.95
CA LYS A 39 -0.38 -39.79 -1.48
C LYS A 39 -1.52 -38.79 -1.32
N ALA A 40 -1.23 -37.59 -0.84
CA ALA A 40 -2.24 -36.52 -0.78
C ALA A 40 -2.69 -36.13 -2.20
N ASN A 41 -1.74 -35.91 -3.12
CA ASN A 41 -2.03 -35.52 -4.50
C ASN A 41 -2.90 -36.55 -5.24
N SER A 42 -2.69 -37.85 -5.01
CA SER A 42 -3.51 -38.91 -5.65
C SER A 42 -4.98 -38.88 -5.22
N HIS A 43 -5.30 -38.22 -4.12
CA HIS A 43 -6.66 -38.00 -3.62
C HIS A 43 -7.10 -36.53 -3.74
N GLY A 44 -6.41 -35.71 -4.54
CA GLY A 44 -6.72 -34.29 -4.74
C GLY A 44 -6.43 -33.40 -3.53
N MET A 45 -5.67 -33.89 -2.55
CA MET A 45 -5.24 -33.16 -1.36
C MET A 45 -3.82 -32.61 -1.54
N LYS A 46 -3.45 -31.56 -0.80
CA LYS A 46 -2.10 -30.98 -0.84
C LYS A 46 -1.61 -30.70 0.58
N LEU A 47 -0.42 -31.18 0.94
CA LEU A 47 0.26 -30.71 2.15
C LEU A 47 0.81 -29.33 1.85
N VAL A 48 0.30 -28.33 2.56
CA VAL A 48 0.80 -26.97 2.48
C VAL A 48 1.42 -26.70 3.85
N PRO A 49 2.69 -26.28 3.95
CA PRO A 49 3.24 -25.86 5.23
C PRO A 49 2.31 -24.81 5.83
N GLU A 50 2.15 -24.82 7.16
CA GLU A 50 1.40 -23.77 7.85
C GLU A 50 1.97 -22.42 7.42
N ARG A 51 1.21 -21.71 6.59
CA ARG A 51 1.57 -20.35 6.19
C ARG A 51 1.62 -19.57 7.49
N LYS A 52 2.80 -19.04 7.86
CA LYS A 52 2.94 -18.00 8.89
C LYS A 52 1.72 -17.10 8.83
N VAL A 53 1.01 -16.95 9.96
CA VAL A 53 -0.15 -16.07 10.07
C VAL A 53 0.22 -14.75 9.40
N LYS A 54 -0.35 -14.49 8.23
CA LYS A 54 0.03 -13.32 7.45
C LYS A 54 -0.29 -12.09 8.30
N ASN A 55 0.67 -11.19 8.41
CA ASN A 55 0.44 -9.93 9.10
C ASN A 55 -0.77 -9.22 8.45
N LYS A 56 -1.80 -8.98 9.26
CA LYS A 56 -3.05 -8.33 8.83
C LYS A 56 -2.99 -6.80 8.99
N ALA A 57 -1.84 -6.26 9.40
CA ALA A 57 -1.64 -4.83 9.52
C ALA A 57 -1.93 -4.14 8.19
N LYS A 58 -2.83 -3.16 8.24
CA LYS A 58 -3.11 -2.27 7.12
C LYS A 58 -2.11 -1.13 7.17
N PHE A 59 -1.59 -0.77 6.01
CA PHE A 59 -0.65 0.33 5.88
C PHE A 59 -0.97 1.15 4.64
N ALA A 60 -0.60 2.42 4.69
CA ALA A 60 -0.58 3.30 3.54
C ALA A 60 0.86 3.40 3.02
N GLN A 61 1.08 3.13 1.73
CA GLN A 61 2.39 3.24 1.11
C GLN A 61 2.58 4.65 0.56
N ILE A 62 3.61 5.35 1.02
CA ILE A 62 4.02 6.63 0.44
C ILE A 62 5.08 6.35 -0.64
N ILE A 63 4.90 6.92 -1.83
CA ILE A 63 5.93 6.90 -2.86
C ILE A 63 7.00 7.91 -2.49
N GLN A 64 8.11 7.44 -1.93
CA GLN A 64 9.12 8.28 -1.32
C GLN A 64 9.73 9.29 -2.31
N GLU A 65 10.06 8.85 -3.52
CA GLU A 65 10.64 9.71 -4.57
C GLU A 65 9.69 10.86 -4.94
N ASN A 66 8.39 10.55 -5.08
CA ASN A 66 7.38 11.56 -5.38
C ASN A 66 7.16 12.50 -4.21
N TRP A 67 7.09 11.97 -2.99
CA TRP A 67 6.92 12.77 -1.79
C TRP A 67 8.07 13.76 -1.61
N LEU A 68 9.31 13.29 -1.79
CA LEU A 68 10.50 14.12 -1.72
C LEU A 68 10.50 15.19 -2.82
N TYR A 69 10.16 14.82 -4.06
CA TYR A 69 10.03 15.77 -5.18
C TYR A 69 9.03 16.90 -4.86
N LEU A 70 7.85 16.56 -4.32
CA LEU A 70 6.82 17.56 -3.99
C LEU A 70 7.26 18.52 -2.88
N ILE A 71 8.04 18.04 -1.91
CA ILE A 71 8.63 18.88 -0.85
C ILE A 71 9.73 19.77 -1.41
N GLN A 72 10.70 19.21 -2.13
CA GLN A 72 11.86 19.96 -2.64
C GLN A 72 11.47 21.05 -3.64
N ASN A 73 10.38 20.86 -4.38
CA ASN A 73 9.82 21.86 -5.30
C ASN A 73 8.83 22.82 -4.63
N ASN A 74 8.70 22.81 -3.30
CA ASN A 74 7.76 23.63 -2.53
C ASN A 74 6.30 23.52 -3.02
N TYR A 75 5.93 22.39 -3.61
CA TYR A 75 4.58 22.17 -4.12
C TYR A 75 3.59 21.94 -2.97
N LEU A 76 4.06 21.34 -1.87
CA LEU A 76 3.30 21.15 -0.64
C LEU A 76 3.72 22.15 0.43
N LYS A 77 2.72 22.81 1.06
CA LYS A 77 2.91 23.67 2.23
C LYS A 77 2.90 22.84 3.51
N ASN A 78 3.49 23.36 4.58
CA ASN A 78 3.55 22.66 5.89
C ASN A 78 2.16 22.24 6.42
N GLU A 79 1.14 23.09 6.29
CA GLU A 79 -0.23 22.75 6.70
C GLU A 79 -0.82 21.59 5.90
N GLU A 80 -0.51 21.52 4.60
CA GLU A 80 -0.98 20.46 3.70
C GLU A 80 -0.28 19.14 4.01
N ILE A 81 1.04 19.17 4.27
CA ILE A 81 1.82 18.03 4.73
C ILE A 81 1.23 17.49 6.04
N MET A 82 1.00 18.37 7.02
CA MET A 82 0.43 18.00 8.31
C MET A 82 -0.98 17.40 8.13
N PHE A 83 -1.80 18.01 7.28
CA PHE A 83 -3.15 17.50 6.98
C PHE A 83 -3.11 16.11 6.35
N LEU A 84 -2.29 15.89 5.31
CA LEU A 84 -2.12 14.58 4.67
C LEU A 84 -1.68 13.51 5.68
N ASN A 85 -0.75 13.83 6.58
CA ASN A 85 -0.33 12.93 7.64
C ASN A 85 -1.46 12.59 8.62
N LYS A 86 -2.26 13.59 9.03
CA LYS A 86 -3.42 13.37 9.92
C LYS A 86 -4.48 12.46 9.32
N ILE A 87 -4.62 12.45 7.98
CA ILE A 87 -5.66 11.66 7.32
C ILE A 87 -5.24 10.26 6.85
N ILE A 88 -3.94 9.92 6.91
CA ILE A 88 -3.40 8.63 6.42
C ILE A 88 -4.15 7.42 6.98
N GLY A 89 -4.49 7.46 8.28
CA GLY A 89 -5.19 6.37 8.97
C GLY A 89 -6.65 6.16 8.53
N PHE A 90 -7.18 7.04 7.69
CA PHE A 90 -8.56 6.98 7.18
C PHE A 90 -8.63 6.65 5.69
N ILE A 91 -7.50 6.33 5.04
CA ILE A 91 -7.49 5.99 3.61
C ILE A 91 -7.87 4.52 3.44
N GLY A 92 -9.01 4.28 2.80
CA GLY A 92 -9.58 2.97 2.54
C GLY A 92 -8.71 2.12 1.59
N PHE A 93 -8.57 0.84 1.92
CA PHE A 93 -7.84 -0.13 1.10
C PHE A 93 -8.50 -0.33 -0.28
N ARG A 94 -7.67 -0.37 -1.33
CA ARG A 94 -7.99 -0.40 -2.77
C ARG A 94 -8.72 0.82 -3.33
N SER A 95 -9.69 1.36 -2.61
CA SER A 95 -10.45 2.53 -3.05
C SER A 95 -9.64 3.81 -2.99
N ASN A 96 -8.70 3.92 -2.03
CA ASN A 96 -7.96 5.13 -1.72
C ASN A 96 -8.87 6.31 -1.31
N CYS A 97 -10.12 6.01 -0.92
CA CYS A 97 -11.10 6.98 -0.42
C CYS A 97 -10.83 7.31 1.05
N ILE A 98 -11.13 8.53 1.49
CA ILE A 98 -11.15 8.89 2.90
C ILE A 98 -12.46 8.37 3.52
N VAL A 99 -12.38 7.47 4.51
CA VAL A 99 -13.52 6.69 5.03
C VAL A 99 -13.59 6.67 6.55
N HIS A 100 -14.78 6.42 7.11
CA HIS A 100 -14.98 6.40 8.56
C HIS A 100 -14.18 5.31 9.27
N ASP A 101 -14.17 4.11 8.69
CA ASP A 101 -13.48 2.94 9.25
C ASP A 101 -12.85 2.11 8.14
N ILE A 102 -11.52 2.01 8.18
CA ILE A 102 -10.73 1.21 7.23
C ILE A 102 -10.94 -0.31 7.44
N ASN A 103 -11.56 -0.72 8.55
CA ASN A 103 -11.84 -2.11 8.91
C ASN A 103 -13.25 -2.59 8.55
N SER A 104 -14.17 -1.67 8.27
CA SER A 104 -15.50 -2.03 7.80
C SER A 104 -15.43 -2.73 6.43
N LYS A 105 -16.31 -3.71 6.23
CA LYS A 105 -16.55 -4.34 4.92
C LYS A 105 -17.07 -3.31 3.91
N GLU A 106 -17.99 -2.46 4.38
CA GLU A 106 -18.55 -1.35 3.61
C GLU A 106 -17.93 -0.06 4.11
N GLN A 107 -16.98 0.47 3.34
CA GLN A 107 -16.26 1.67 3.72
C GLN A 107 -17.06 2.91 3.30
N LEU A 108 -17.67 3.57 4.28
CA LEU A 108 -18.44 4.78 4.06
C LEU A 108 -17.50 5.99 3.90
N PRO A 109 -17.60 6.76 2.80
CA PRO A 109 -16.84 7.99 2.61
C PRO A 109 -17.16 9.03 3.69
N MET A 110 -16.15 9.77 4.15
CA MET A 110 -16.34 10.90 5.06
C MET A 110 -16.57 12.22 4.32
N THR A 111 -17.48 13.03 4.85
CA THR A 111 -17.63 14.44 4.49
C THR A 111 -16.50 15.28 5.10
N GLN A 112 -16.34 16.51 4.60
CA GLN A 112 -15.35 17.46 5.14
C GLN A 112 -15.60 17.82 6.61
N THR A 113 -16.87 17.85 7.04
CA THR A 113 -17.25 18.10 8.43
C THR A 113 -16.78 16.96 9.32
N GLU A 114 -17.04 15.71 8.93
CA GLU A 114 -16.65 14.52 9.69
C GLU A 114 -15.12 14.35 9.73
N ILE A 115 -14.43 14.67 8.62
CA ILE A 115 -12.95 14.72 8.62
C ILE A 115 -12.46 15.72 9.67
N ALA A 116 -13.04 16.92 9.71
CA ALA A 116 -12.64 17.97 10.65
C ALA A 116 -12.83 17.53 12.11
N GLU A 117 -13.96 16.91 12.42
CA GLU A 117 -14.23 16.35 13.75
C GLU A 117 -13.22 15.26 14.12
N LYS A 118 -12.96 14.30 13.23
CA LYS A 118 -12.03 13.18 13.50
C LYS A 118 -10.58 13.62 13.71
N ILE A 119 -10.12 14.67 13.03
CA ILE A 119 -8.73 15.14 13.13
C ILE A 119 -8.57 16.31 14.12
N GLY A 120 -9.63 16.69 14.83
CA GLY A 120 -9.63 17.80 15.79
C GLY A 120 -9.31 19.15 15.13
N SER A 121 -9.96 19.48 14.02
CA SER A 121 -9.78 20.73 13.28
C SER A 121 -11.10 21.42 12.98
N SER A 122 -11.06 22.67 12.53
CA SER A 122 -12.27 23.38 12.12
C SER A 122 -12.69 22.97 10.70
N LYS A 123 -14.00 22.94 10.45
CA LYS A 123 -14.56 22.70 9.11
C LYS A 123 -13.98 23.67 8.07
N ASN A 124 -13.80 24.94 8.43
CA ASN A 124 -13.27 25.96 7.52
C ASN A 124 -11.82 25.64 7.11
N THR A 125 -10.98 25.24 8.07
CA THR A 125 -9.60 24.84 7.80
C THR A 125 -9.54 23.61 6.89
N VAL A 126 -10.32 22.57 7.21
CA VAL A 126 -10.37 21.35 6.39
C VAL A 126 -10.90 21.62 4.99
N SER A 127 -11.97 22.41 4.85
CA SER A 127 -12.54 22.76 3.54
C SER A 127 -11.54 23.52 2.67
N ARG A 128 -10.81 24.47 3.26
CA ARG A 128 -9.74 25.21 2.59
C ARG A 128 -8.62 24.29 2.11
N LEU A 129 -8.12 23.42 2.98
CA LEU A 129 -7.02 22.51 2.67
C LEU A 129 -7.41 21.49 1.60
N ILE A 130 -8.60 20.91 1.69
CA ILE A 130 -9.11 19.98 0.67
C ILE A 130 -9.23 20.68 -0.68
N LYS A 131 -9.76 21.91 -0.72
CA LYS A 131 -9.84 22.69 -1.96
C LYS A 131 -8.45 22.90 -2.57
N GLN A 132 -7.47 23.33 -1.78
CA GLN A 132 -6.09 23.53 -2.24
C GLN A 132 -5.47 22.23 -2.77
N LEU A 133 -5.69 21.11 -2.09
CA LEU A 133 -5.18 19.81 -2.51
C LEU A 133 -5.88 19.26 -3.76
N ILE A 134 -7.16 19.58 -3.97
CA ILE A 134 -7.89 19.28 -5.21
C ILE A 134 -7.32 20.08 -6.38
N GLU A 135 -7.14 21.39 -6.20
CA GLU A 135 -6.54 22.26 -7.23
C GLU A 135 -5.13 21.79 -7.62
N LYS A 136 -4.38 21.28 -6.64
CA LYS A 136 -3.07 20.66 -6.83
C LYS A 136 -3.11 19.24 -7.43
N GLY A 137 -4.28 18.65 -7.64
CA GLY A 137 -4.44 17.30 -8.16
C GLY A 137 -4.01 16.18 -7.18
N LEU A 138 -3.88 16.49 -5.90
CA LEU A 138 -3.47 15.54 -4.85
C LEU A 138 -4.68 14.85 -4.20
N ILE A 139 -5.85 15.48 -4.28
CA ILE A 139 -7.14 14.90 -3.89
C ILE A 139 -8.10 14.95 -5.08
N GLY A 140 -8.84 13.88 -5.29
CA GLY A 140 -9.94 13.78 -6.25
C GLY A 140 -11.28 13.87 -5.53
N ARG A 141 -12.26 14.52 -6.13
CA ARG A 141 -13.64 14.58 -5.64
C ARG A 141 -14.55 13.91 -6.65
N PHE A 142 -15.34 12.94 -6.21
CA PHE A 142 -16.30 12.24 -7.07
C PHE A 142 -17.68 12.21 -6.41
N GLU A 143 -18.74 12.41 -7.19
CA GLU A 143 -20.11 12.30 -6.69
C GLU A 143 -20.41 10.83 -6.34
N SER A 144 -20.70 10.57 -5.07
CA SER A 144 -21.25 9.30 -4.62
C SER A 144 -22.77 9.47 -4.53
N GLY A 145 -23.50 8.90 -5.47
CA GLY A 145 -24.95 8.81 -5.36
C GLY A 145 -25.32 7.96 -4.14
N ARG A 146 -26.09 8.51 -3.22
CA ARG A 146 -26.75 7.75 -2.15
C ARG A 146 -28.24 8.03 -2.28
N ASP A 147 -29.03 7.00 -2.53
CA ASP A 147 -30.49 7.13 -2.54
C ASP A 147 -30.96 7.60 -1.16
N GLY A 148 -31.74 8.69 -1.12
CA GLY A 148 -32.40 9.19 0.10
C GLY A 148 -31.69 10.31 0.87
N ILE A 149 -30.52 10.80 0.44
CA ILE A 149 -29.88 12.00 1.04
C ILE A 149 -29.79 13.12 -0.01
N ASN A 150 -30.56 14.19 0.20
CA ASN A 150 -30.71 15.35 -0.69
C ASN A 150 -29.47 16.27 -0.81
N ALA A 151 -28.33 15.87 -0.25
CA ALA A 151 -27.07 16.58 -0.44
C ALA A 151 -26.20 15.73 -1.35
N ARG A 152 -25.78 16.29 -2.51
CA ARG A 152 -24.73 15.70 -3.35
C ARG A 152 -23.58 15.28 -2.44
N MET A 153 -23.49 14.01 -2.12
CA MET A 153 -22.46 13.48 -1.24
C MET A 153 -21.27 13.21 -2.16
N TYR A 154 -20.11 13.73 -1.81
CA TYR A 154 -18.92 13.54 -2.62
C TYR A 154 -17.90 12.76 -1.80
N ALA A 155 -17.35 11.72 -2.40
CA ALA A 155 -16.25 10.98 -1.85
C ALA A 155 -14.93 11.67 -2.23
N LEU A 156 -13.99 11.67 -1.29
CA LEU A 156 -12.66 12.26 -1.45
C LEU A 156 -11.64 11.14 -1.56
N TYR A 157 -10.85 11.17 -2.62
CA TYR A 157 -9.86 10.15 -2.95
C TYR A 157 -8.47 10.76 -2.92
N ILE A 158 -7.49 10.02 -2.40
CA ILE A 158 -6.09 10.45 -2.40
C ILE A 158 -5.41 9.98 -3.69
N ASN A 159 -4.61 10.86 -4.30
CA ASN A 159 -3.85 10.52 -5.50
C ASN A 159 -2.86 9.39 -5.18
N PRO A 160 -2.97 8.22 -5.84
CA PRO A 160 -2.12 7.07 -5.54
C PRO A 160 -0.66 7.28 -5.97
N ASN A 161 -0.36 8.29 -6.82
CA ASN A 161 1.02 8.71 -7.07
C ASN A 161 1.70 9.32 -5.84
N MET A 162 0.98 9.59 -4.75
CA MET A 162 1.57 10.02 -3.48
C MET A 162 1.44 8.98 -2.39
N ILE A 163 0.20 8.55 -2.12
CA ILE A 163 -0.14 7.64 -1.03
C ILE A 163 -1.08 6.59 -1.59
N LEU A 164 -0.72 5.31 -1.48
CA LEU A 164 -1.55 4.18 -1.91
C LEU A 164 -1.82 3.23 -0.75
N CYS A 165 -3.09 2.99 -0.47
CA CYS A 165 -3.55 1.90 0.37
C CYS A 165 -4.03 0.75 -0.53
N GLY A 166 -3.13 -0.11 -0.99
CA GLY A 166 -3.51 -1.12 -1.97
C GLY A 166 -2.35 -1.91 -2.55
N ASP A 167 -2.65 -2.64 -3.61
CA ASP A 167 -1.66 -3.31 -4.45
C ASP A 167 -1.16 -2.31 -5.50
N ARG A 168 0.16 -2.07 -5.53
CA ARG A 168 0.80 -1.12 -6.47
C ARG A 168 0.70 -1.59 -7.91
N ASP A 169 0.63 -2.90 -8.13
CA ASP A 169 0.58 -3.49 -9.46
C ASP A 169 -0.87 -3.63 -9.97
N ASN A 170 -1.86 -3.38 -9.11
CA ASN A 170 -3.28 -3.54 -9.41
C ASN A 170 -4.14 -2.41 -8.82
N ILE A 171 -3.95 -1.22 -9.37
CA ILE A 171 -4.71 -0.03 -8.97
C ILE A 171 -6.06 -0.03 -9.67
N ASN A 172 -7.13 0.25 -8.91
CA ASN A 172 -8.49 0.31 -9.43
C ASN A 172 -8.64 1.31 -10.60
N GLN A 173 -9.20 0.88 -11.73
CA GLN A 173 -9.31 1.70 -12.95
C GLN A 173 -10.12 3.00 -12.78
N THR A 174 -11.14 3.00 -11.93
CA THR A 174 -11.90 4.22 -11.60
C THR A 174 -11.00 5.23 -10.88
N LEU A 175 -10.24 4.77 -9.88
CA LEU A 175 -9.23 5.61 -9.21
C LEU A 175 -8.18 6.12 -10.21
N GLN A 176 -7.75 5.28 -11.16
CA GLN A 176 -6.83 5.70 -12.21
C GLN A 176 -7.40 6.84 -13.05
N THR A 177 -8.66 6.70 -13.46
CA THR A 177 -9.35 7.67 -14.30
C THR A 177 -9.51 9.02 -13.59
N MET A 178 -9.71 9.03 -12.27
CA MET A 178 -9.78 10.25 -11.47
C MET A 178 -8.50 11.08 -11.51
N PHE A 179 -7.33 10.45 -11.68
CA PHE A 179 -6.02 11.12 -11.61
C PHE A 179 -5.22 11.09 -12.92
N ILE A 180 -5.84 10.62 -14.02
CA ILE A 180 -5.23 10.60 -15.36
C ILE A 180 -4.86 12.02 -15.83
N ARG A 181 -5.73 13.00 -15.54
CA ARG A 181 -5.47 14.41 -15.88
C ARG A 181 -4.65 15.04 -14.77
N LYS A 182 -3.38 15.32 -15.08
CA LYS A 182 -2.42 15.86 -14.12
C LYS A 182 -2.15 17.35 -14.38
N PRO A 183 -2.14 18.19 -13.32
CA PRO A 183 -1.51 19.51 -13.37
C PRO A 183 -0.06 19.39 -13.85
N LYS A 184 0.48 20.49 -14.39
CA LYS A 184 1.82 20.53 -15.01
C LYS A 184 2.89 20.00 -14.07
N GLU A 185 2.80 20.37 -12.80
CA GLU A 185 3.75 20.03 -11.73
C GLU A 185 3.78 18.53 -11.45
N LEU A 186 2.63 17.84 -11.55
CA LEU A 186 2.54 16.38 -11.34
C LEU A 186 2.95 15.56 -12.55
N LYS A 187 3.10 16.16 -13.74
CA LYS A 187 3.59 15.46 -14.94
C LYS A 187 5.07 15.06 -14.81
N ASN A 188 5.81 15.73 -13.94
CA ASN A 188 7.24 15.52 -13.73
C ASN A 188 7.55 14.66 -12.50
N LEU A 189 6.54 14.02 -11.89
CA LEU A 189 6.77 13.09 -10.79
C LEU A 189 7.73 11.96 -11.23
N PRO A 190 8.75 11.61 -10.41
CA PRO A 190 9.70 10.54 -10.70
C PRO A 190 9.03 9.19 -11.00
N ILE A 191 8.03 8.83 -10.20
CA ILE A 191 7.25 7.60 -10.33
C ILE A 191 5.82 7.92 -10.71
N LYS A 192 5.26 7.17 -11.65
CA LYS A 192 3.86 7.32 -12.10
C LYS A 192 3.19 5.97 -12.01
N LEU A 193 2.28 5.83 -11.05
CA LEU A 193 1.42 4.66 -10.92
C LEU A 193 0.15 4.78 -11.79
N VAL A 194 -0.14 6.01 -12.23
CA VAL A 194 -1.33 6.41 -13.01
C VAL A 194 -1.03 7.57 -13.91
#